data_AF-A0A0V0QVR5-F1
#
_entry.id   AF-A0A0V0QVR5-F1
#
_cell.length_a   1.000
_cell.length_b   1.000
_cell.length_c   1.000
_cell.angle_alpha   90.00
_cell.angle_beta   90.00
_cell.angle_gamma   90.00
#
_symmetry.space_group_name_H-M   'P 1'
#
loop_
_entity.id
_entity.type
_entity.pdbx_description
1 polymer ?
#
loop_
_entity_poly.entity_id
_entity_poly.type
_entity_poly.pdbx_seq_one_letter_code
_entity_poly.pdbx_strand_id
1 'polypeptide(L)'
;MSQYTQSTNNSQQKNNNDNQNYQQQNLPSDVAQRLAILVNEDLVKAEYDAQIKQKVDLESSLLDLENELRKEMAQSLKKSEMKMLQKLNILNHAEKKIKTQHHLIQQDKLYQHIKDFNTLRKEVEALQRDFIIHRNSIGFNLQNYQLVQKLYQIPPPIKFNDYIKQ
;
A
#
# COMPACT_ATOMS: atom_id res chain seq x y z
N MET A 1 -67.59 30.00 -6.51
CA MET A 1 -68.63 30.95 -6.97
C MET A 1 -67.93 32.22 -7.42
N SER A 2 -68.05 32.56 -8.71
CA SER A 2 -68.20 33.90 -9.29
C SER A 2 -67.14 34.98 -8.93
N GLN A 3 -66.53 35.74 -9.85
CA GLN A 3 -67.10 36.33 -11.06
C GLN A 3 -66.02 36.63 -12.13
N TYR A 4 -66.46 36.48 -13.36
CA TYR A 4 -65.96 37.10 -14.57
C TYR A 4 -66.02 38.62 -14.50
N THR A 5 -65.07 39.30 -15.13
CA THR A 5 -65.37 40.44 -16.03
C THR A 5 -64.32 40.52 -17.13
N GLN A 6 -64.79 40.27 -18.35
CA GLN A 6 -64.21 40.75 -19.61
C GLN A 6 -64.55 42.23 -19.76
N SER A 7 -63.67 43.00 -20.42
CA SER A 7 -64.11 44.08 -21.31
C SER A 7 -63.04 44.37 -22.38
N THR A 8 -63.48 44.12 -23.59
CA THR A 8 -62.93 44.33 -24.92
C THR A 8 -62.97 45.79 -25.37
N ASN A 9 -62.05 46.16 -26.27
CA ASN A 9 -62.31 46.97 -27.49
C ASN A 9 -61.13 46.71 -28.47
N ASN A 10 -61.28 45.98 -29.59
CA ASN A 10 -61.80 46.42 -30.92
C ASN A 10 -61.09 47.69 -31.43
N SER A 11 -60.49 47.80 -32.62
CA SER A 11 -60.51 47.03 -33.86
C SER A 11 -59.37 47.51 -34.76
N GLN A 12 -58.81 46.66 -35.63
CA GLN A 12 -58.79 46.87 -37.08
C GLN A 12 -58.05 45.73 -37.80
N GLN A 13 -58.81 45.04 -38.65
CA GLN A 13 -58.33 44.08 -39.63
C GLN A 13 -57.49 44.79 -40.71
N LYS A 14 -56.36 44.17 -41.09
CA LYS A 14 -55.93 44.11 -42.48
C LYS A 14 -55.35 42.73 -42.75
N ASN A 15 -56.03 41.99 -43.61
CA ASN A 15 -55.49 40.84 -44.32
C ASN A 15 -54.24 41.25 -45.10
N ASN A 16 -53.26 40.36 -45.20
CA ASN A 16 -52.66 39.98 -46.48
C ASN A 16 -51.94 38.64 -46.32
N ASN A 17 -52.41 37.65 -47.09
CA ASN A 17 -51.61 36.49 -47.47
C ASN A 17 -50.39 37.01 -48.23
N ASP A 18 -49.19 36.70 -47.77
CA ASP A 18 -48.02 36.58 -48.65
C ASP A 18 -47.20 35.37 -48.22
N ASN A 19 -47.20 34.40 -49.14
CA ASN A 19 -46.39 33.22 -49.15
C ASN A 19 -44.98 33.63 -49.61
N GLN A 20 -44.00 33.68 -48.70
CA GLN A 20 -42.56 33.73 -49.00
C GLN A 20 -41.89 32.72 -48.08
N ASN A 21 -41.60 31.47 -48.49
CA ASN A 21 -40.59 31.01 -49.44
C ASN A 21 -39.21 31.69 -49.25
N TYR A 22 -38.37 30.98 -48.50
CA TYR A 22 -36.94 31.09 -48.17
C TYR A 22 -36.26 32.46 -48.08
N GLN A 23 -35.63 32.69 -46.93
CA GLN A 23 -34.21 33.00 -46.93
C GLN A 23 -33.55 32.50 -45.64
N GLN A 24 -32.67 31.50 -45.81
CA GLN A 24 -31.55 31.26 -44.91
C GLN A 24 -30.95 32.62 -44.55
N GLN A 25 -31.04 33.00 -43.28
CA GLN A 25 -30.21 34.08 -42.79
C GLN A 25 -28.77 33.58 -42.90
N ASN A 26 -28.11 34.00 -43.98
CA ASN A 26 -26.67 33.89 -44.16
C ASN A 26 -26.03 34.71 -43.03
N LEU A 27 -25.84 34.08 -41.87
CA LEU A 27 -24.79 34.49 -40.95
C LEU A 27 -23.53 34.65 -41.80
N PRO A 28 -22.81 35.78 -41.73
CA PRO A 28 -21.56 35.94 -42.46
C PRO A 28 -20.73 34.69 -42.21
N SER A 29 -20.21 34.05 -43.27
CA SER A 29 -19.45 32.80 -43.17
C SER A 29 -18.43 32.83 -42.03
N ASP A 30 -17.84 34.00 -41.80
CA ASP A 30 -16.89 34.27 -40.71
C ASP A 30 -17.52 34.21 -39.30
N VAL A 31 -18.73 34.71 -39.10
CA VAL A 31 -19.44 34.65 -37.80
C VAL A 31 -19.91 33.23 -37.50
N ALA A 32 -20.46 32.52 -38.49
CA ALA A 32 -20.86 31.12 -38.34
C ALA A 32 -19.65 30.21 -38.07
N GLN A 33 -18.52 30.44 -38.75
CA GLN A 33 -17.27 29.73 -38.51
C GLN A 33 -16.70 30.05 -37.12
N ARG A 34 -16.69 31.32 -36.70
CA ARG A 34 -16.23 31.70 -35.35
C ARG A 34 -17.09 31.09 -34.24
N LEU A 35 -18.41 31.08 -34.41
CA LEU A 35 -19.32 30.43 -33.47
C LEU A 35 -19.11 28.90 -33.45
N ALA A 36 -18.91 28.27 -34.61
CA ALA A 36 -18.61 26.84 -34.67
C ALA A 36 -17.25 26.49 -34.02
N ILE A 37 -16.23 27.35 -34.18
CA ILE A 37 -14.93 27.20 -33.51
C ILE A 37 -15.11 27.33 -31.99
N LEU A 38 -15.82 28.35 -31.50
CA LEU A 38 -16.06 28.55 -30.07
C LEU A 38 -16.89 27.41 -29.45
N VAL A 39 -17.93 26.93 -30.15
CA VAL A 39 -18.73 25.79 -29.70
C VAL A 39 -17.89 24.50 -29.67
N ASN A 40 -16.99 24.31 -30.65
CA ASN A 40 -16.05 23.20 -30.63
C ASN A 40 -15.00 23.33 -29.51
N GLU A 41 -14.52 24.53 -29.22
CA GLU A 41 -13.60 24.79 -28.10
C GLU A 41 -14.29 24.52 -26.75
N ASP A 42 -15.55 24.94 -26.60
CA ASP A 42 -16.35 24.66 -25.40
C ASP A 42 -16.67 23.18 -25.24
N LEU A 43 -16.92 22.45 -26.35
CA LEU A 43 -17.09 21.00 -26.35
C LEU A 43 -15.79 20.27 -25.99
N VAL A 44 -14.67 20.65 -26.59
CA VAL A 44 -13.34 20.08 -26.28
C VAL A 44 -12.96 20.37 -24.83
N LYS A 45 -13.27 21.56 -24.32
CA LYS A 45 -13.05 21.92 -22.92
C LYS A 45 -13.98 21.15 -21.99
N ALA A 46 -15.25 20.93 -22.37
CA ALA A 46 -16.18 20.12 -21.59
C ALA A 46 -15.79 18.64 -21.57
N GLU A 47 -15.28 18.10 -22.67
CA GLU A 47 -14.72 16.74 -22.74
C GLU A 47 -13.43 16.61 -21.92
N TYR A 48 -12.53 17.60 -22.00
CA TYR A 48 -11.32 17.67 -21.19
C TYR A 48 -11.65 17.81 -19.70
N ASP A 49 -12.60 18.66 -19.33
CA ASP A 49 -13.09 18.83 -17.96
C ASP A 49 -13.87 17.60 -17.48
N ALA A 50 -14.55 16.86 -18.38
CA ALA A 50 -15.19 15.58 -18.06
C ALA A 50 -14.14 14.46 -17.86
N GLN A 51 -13.06 14.45 -18.64
CA GLN A 51 -11.91 13.54 -18.45
C GLN A 51 -11.14 13.89 -17.17
N ILE A 52 -11.00 15.17 -16.82
CA ILE A 52 -10.45 15.64 -15.55
C ILE A 52 -11.41 15.39 -14.39
N LYS A 53 -12.73 15.38 -14.58
CA LYS A 53 -13.71 14.96 -13.56
C LYS A 53 -13.83 13.45 -13.43
N GLN A 54 -13.48 12.69 -14.47
CA GLN A 54 -12.99 11.31 -14.40
C GLN A 54 -11.56 11.25 -13.83
N LYS A 55 -11.18 12.21 -12.96
CA LYS A 55 -10.15 12.00 -11.96
C LYS A 55 -10.55 10.76 -11.18
N VAL A 56 -9.90 9.65 -11.56
CA VAL A 56 -9.46 8.60 -10.66
C VAL A 56 -9.41 9.20 -9.27
N ASP A 57 -10.31 8.77 -8.40
CA ASP A 57 -10.40 9.28 -7.06
C ASP A 57 -9.03 9.10 -6.41
N LEU A 58 -8.30 10.21 -6.32
CA LEU A 58 -6.89 10.22 -5.98
C LEU A 58 -6.72 9.70 -4.56
N GLU A 59 -7.70 9.95 -3.69
CA GLU A 59 -7.70 9.48 -2.31
C GLU A 59 -7.84 7.96 -2.27
N SER A 60 -8.77 7.35 -3.02
CA SER A 60 -8.87 5.88 -3.08
C SER A 60 -7.65 5.23 -3.72
N SER A 61 -7.09 5.83 -4.78
CA SER A 61 -5.88 5.29 -5.43
C SER A 61 -4.64 5.39 -4.53
N LEU A 62 -4.50 6.49 -3.77
CA LEU A 62 -3.45 6.62 -2.77
C LEU A 62 -3.64 5.62 -1.63
N LEU A 63 -4.87 5.44 -1.16
CA LEU A 63 -5.19 4.48 -0.11
C LEU A 63 -4.89 3.03 -0.54
N ASP A 64 -5.23 2.67 -1.78
CA ASP A 64 -4.93 1.35 -2.34
C ASP A 64 -3.41 1.12 -2.41
N LEU A 65 -2.65 2.12 -2.88
CA LEU A 65 -1.20 2.07 -2.92
C LEU A 65 -0.57 1.93 -1.53
N GLU A 66 -1.09 2.68 -0.54
CA GLU A 66 -0.65 2.54 0.85
C GLU A 66 -0.94 1.15 1.41
N ASN A 67 -2.10 0.58 1.10
CA ASN A 67 -2.48 -0.75 1.53
C ASN A 67 -1.58 -1.84 0.91
N GLU A 68 -1.26 -1.72 -0.37
CA GLU A 68 -0.30 -2.60 -1.04
C GLU A 68 1.08 -2.51 -0.40
N LEU A 69 1.57 -1.29 -0.14
CA LEU A 69 2.84 -1.07 0.54
C LEU A 69 2.85 -1.72 1.93
N ARG A 70 1.77 -1.56 2.71
CA ARG A 70 1.63 -2.20 4.04
C ARG A 70 1.64 -3.73 3.94
N LYS A 71 0.98 -4.31 2.94
CA LYS A 71 0.99 -5.76 2.70
C LYS A 71 2.41 -6.25 2.38
N GLU A 72 3.13 -5.57 1.49
CA GLU A 72 4.51 -5.93 1.14
C GLU A 72 5.45 -5.81 2.34
N MET A 73 5.34 -4.74 3.13
CA MET A 73 6.09 -4.57 4.38
C MET A 73 5.82 -5.73 5.36
N ALA A 74 4.55 -6.10 5.56
CA ALA A 74 4.16 -7.20 6.43
C ALA A 74 4.71 -8.56 5.93
N GLN A 75 4.67 -8.81 4.61
CA GLN A 75 5.24 -10.03 4.03
C GLN A 75 6.76 -10.10 4.21
N SER A 76 7.46 -8.99 3.98
CA SER A 76 8.91 -8.91 4.19
C SER A 76 9.28 -9.19 5.65
N LEU A 77 8.53 -8.59 6.57
CA LEU A 77 8.72 -8.81 8.01
C LEU A 77 8.52 -10.28 8.39
N LYS A 78 7.46 -10.91 7.88
CA LYS A 78 7.18 -12.34 8.09
C LYS A 78 8.31 -13.23 7.56
N LYS A 79 8.86 -12.93 6.39
CA LYS A 79 10.02 -13.66 5.83
C LYS A 79 11.25 -13.51 6.72
N SER A 80 11.50 -12.31 7.24
CA SER A 80 12.61 -12.04 8.17
C SER A 80 12.44 -12.84 9.48
N GLU A 81 11.24 -12.84 10.04
CA GLU A 81 10.89 -13.60 11.25
C GLU A 81 11.08 -15.10 11.04
N MET A 82 10.57 -15.66 9.94
CA MET A 82 10.68 -17.08 9.63
C MET A 82 12.14 -17.54 9.52
N LYS A 83 13.01 -16.74 8.87
CA LYS A 83 14.45 -17.04 8.77
C LYS A 83 15.11 -17.09 10.15
N MET A 84 14.81 -16.11 11.00
CA MET A 84 15.31 -16.07 12.37
C MET A 84 14.82 -17.27 13.18
N LEU A 85 13.51 -17.57 13.13
CA LEU A 85 12.89 -18.70 13.84
C LEU A 85 13.50 -20.05 13.42
N GLN A 86 13.70 -20.26 12.12
CA GLN A 86 14.33 -21.48 11.61
C GLN A 86 15.73 -21.66 12.20
N LYS A 87 16.56 -20.61 12.18
CA LYS A 87 17.91 -20.66 12.74
C LYS A 87 17.91 -20.83 14.25
N LEU A 88 16.99 -20.19 14.97
CA LEU A 88 16.82 -20.36 16.41
C LEU A 88 16.42 -21.81 16.76
N ASN A 89 15.55 -22.44 15.98
CA ASN A 89 15.18 -23.84 16.19
C ASN A 89 16.38 -24.79 15.99
N ILE A 90 17.21 -24.54 14.97
CA ILE A 90 18.45 -25.31 14.76
C ILE A 90 19.39 -25.12 15.96
N LEU A 91 19.52 -23.89 16.46
CA LEU A 91 20.35 -23.58 17.63
C LEU A 91 19.88 -24.31 18.89
N ASN A 92 18.58 -24.27 19.18
CA ASN A 92 17.98 -24.97 20.32
C ASN A 92 18.15 -26.50 20.21
N HIS A 93 18.06 -27.04 19.00
CA HIS A 93 18.32 -28.46 18.77
C HIS A 93 19.79 -28.83 19.03
N ALA A 94 20.73 -27.99 18.57
CA ALA A 94 22.15 -28.16 18.82
C ALA A 94 22.48 -28.07 20.32
N GLU A 95 21.90 -27.11 21.04
CA GLU A 95 22.02 -26.99 22.50
C GLU A 95 21.55 -28.26 23.20
N LYS A 96 20.35 -28.74 22.86
CA LYS A 96 19.78 -29.96 23.44
C LYS A 96 20.69 -31.15 23.19
N LYS A 97 21.22 -31.29 21.97
CA LYS A 97 22.13 -32.37 21.60
C LYS A 97 23.41 -32.36 22.46
N ILE A 98 24.02 -31.19 22.64
CA ILE A 98 25.22 -31.04 23.49
C ILE A 98 24.86 -31.39 24.94
N LYS A 99 23.78 -30.83 25.48
CA LYS A 99 23.36 -31.09 26.86
C LYS A 99 23.05 -32.55 27.14
N THR A 100 22.38 -33.27 26.23
CA THR A 100 21.95 -34.64 26.49
C THR A 100 22.97 -35.71 26.07
N GLN A 101 23.82 -35.44 25.07
CA GLN A 101 24.69 -36.46 24.48
C GLN A 101 26.18 -36.24 24.72
N HIS A 102 26.60 -35.19 25.45
CA HIS A 102 28.03 -34.90 25.67
C HIS A 102 28.84 -36.10 26.21
N HIS A 103 28.26 -36.92 27.09
CA HIS A 103 28.91 -38.12 27.65
C HIS A 103 29.16 -39.25 26.62
N LEU A 104 28.47 -39.23 25.48
CA LEU A 104 28.62 -40.20 24.39
C LEU A 104 29.56 -39.71 23.29
N ILE A 105 30.00 -38.45 23.36
CA ILE A 105 30.75 -37.77 22.32
C ILE A 105 32.22 -37.71 22.74
N GLN A 106 33.13 -38.09 21.83
CA GLN A 106 34.57 -37.90 22.01
C GLN A 106 34.90 -36.42 22.24
N GLN A 107 35.83 -36.10 23.13
CA GLN A 107 36.13 -34.71 23.54
C GLN A 107 36.40 -33.77 22.36
N ASP A 108 37.17 -34.19 21.35
CA ASP A 108 37.44 -33.38 20.16
C ASP A 108 36.17 -33.03 19.36
N LYS A 109 35.24 -33.98 19.25
CA LYS A 109 33.95 -33.77 18.58
C LYS A 109 33.03 -32.88 19.41
N LEU A 110 33.06 -33.01 20.74
CA LEU A 110 32.30 -32.16 21.65
C LEU A 110 32.76 -30.71 21.54
N TYR A 111 34.08 -30.48 21.50
CA TYR A 111 34.65 -29.16 21.28
C TYR A 111 34.17 -28.54 19.96
N GLN A 112 34.21 -29.32 18.87
CA GLN A 112 33.73 -28.85 17.57
C GLN A 112 32.23 -28.51 17.60
N HIS A 113 31.39 -29.35 18.21
CA HIS A 113 29.96 -29.08 18.35
C HIS A 113 29.68 -27.80 19.15
N ILE A 114 30.43 -27.54 20.22
CA ILE A 114 30.31 -26.29 21.00
C ILE A 114 30.75 -25.08 20.18
N LYS A 115 31.83 -25.21 19.39
CA LYS A 115 32.28 -24.16 18.48
C LYS A 115 31.22 -23.84 17.41
N ASP A 116 30.63 -24.87 16.81
CA ASP A 116 29.58 -24.72 15.80
C ASP A 116 28.32 -24.09 16.42
N PHE A 117 27.93 -24.53 17.63
CA PHE A 117 26.83 -23.93 18.39
C PHE A 117 27.06 -22.43 18.63
N ASN A 118 28.25 -22.04 19.13
CA ASN A 118 28.57 -20.64 19.41
C ASN A 118 28.65 -19.79 18.13
N THR A 119 29.04 -20.40 17.01
CA THR A 119 29.03 -19.74 15.70
C THR A 119 27.59 -19.50 15.24
N LEU A 120 26.75 -20.53 15.29
CA LEU A 120 25.33 -20.43 14.96
C LEU A 120 24.60 -19.43 15.86
N ARG A 121 24.96 -19.37 17.14
CA ARG A 121 24.43 -18.37 18.09
C ARG A 121 24.65 -16.95 17.60
N LYS A 122 25.85 -16.63 17.10
CA LYS A 122 26.16 -15.30 16.54
C LYS A 122 25.35 -15.00 15.27
N GLU A 123 25.12 -16.01 14.43
CA GLU A 123 24.25 -15.85 13.26
C GLU A 123 22.81 -15.51 13.68
N VAL A 124 22.28 -16.19 14.71
CA VAL A 124 20.93 -15.92 15.23
C VAL A 124 20.85 -14.52 15.86
N GLU A 125 21.88 -14.09 16.60
CA GLU A 125 21.97 -12.73 17.14
C GLU A 125 21.94 -11.66 16.03
N ALA A 126 22.66 -11.89 14.93
CA ALA A 126 22.64 -11.00 13.78
C ALA A 126 21.24 -10.93 13.14
N LEU A 127 20.60 -12.09 12.91
CA LEU A 127 19.24 -12.15 12.36
C LEU A 127 18.21 -11.49 13.29
N GLN A 128 18.36 -11.64 14.60
CA GLN A 128 17.49 -10.98 15.58
C GLN A 128 17.67 -9.46 15.52
N ARG A 129 18.91 -8.97 15.42
CA ARG A 129 19.19 -7.54 15.25
C ARG A 129 18.57 -7.00 13.97
N ASP A 130 18.72 -7.71 12.86
CA ASP A 130 18.15 -7.31 11.56
C ASP A 130 16.62 -7.28 11.62
N PHE A 131 16.00 -8.28 12.27
CA PHE A 131 14.56 -8.30 12.50
C PHE A 131 14.07 -7.09 13.32
N ILE A 132 14.80 -6.72 14.38
CA ILE A 132 14.50 -5.52 15.18
C ILE A 132 14.58 -4.25 14.33
N ILE A 133 15.61 -4.14 13.48
CA ILE A 133 15.78 -3.00 12.56
C ILE A 133 14.59 -2.92 11.58
N HIS A 134 14.21 -4.04 10.96
CA HIS A 134 13.06 -4.09 10.05
C HIS A 134 11.74 -3.73 10.74
N ARG A 135 11.57 -4.12 12.01
CA ARG A 135 10.41 -3.72 12.81
C ARG A 135 10.40 -2.23 13.12
N ASN A 136 11.54 -1.66 13.48
CA ASN A 136 11.65 -0.22 13.74
C ASN A 136 11.36 0.59 12.46
N SER A 137 11.85 0.15 11.29
CA SER A 137 11.65 0.87 10.03
C SER A 137 10.19 0.97 9.58
N ILE A 138 9.33 0.06 10.05
CA ILE A 138 7.89 0.07 9.77
C ILE A 138 7.05 0.63 10.93
N GLY A 139 7.69 1.25 11.94
CA GLY A 139 7.02 1.99 13.00
C GLY A 139 6.88 1.28 14.35
N PHE A 140 7.38 0.05 14.52
CA PHE A 140 7.39 -0.62 15.83
C PHE A 140 8.56 -0.13 16.69
N ASN A 141 8.47 1.08 17.23
CA ASN A 141 9.59 1.70 17.96
C ASN A 141 9.52 1.50 19.49
N LEU A 142 8.32 1.40 20.06
CA LEU A 142 8.16 1.33 21.51
C LEU A 142 8.50 -0.07 22.04
N GLN A 143 9.50 -0.16 22.93
CA GLN A 143 9.94 -1.40 23.62
C GLN A 143 10.24 -2.58 22.67
N ASN A 144 10.46 -2.32 21.38
CA ASN A 144 10.57 -3.36 20.36
C ASN A 144 11.75 -4.29 20.61
N TYR A 145 12.90 -3.74 20.99
CA TYR A 145 14.08 -4.52 21.35
C TYR A 145 13.80 -5.50 22.50
N GLN A 146 13.23 -4.99 23.61
CA GLN A 146 12.92 -5.79 24.80
C GLN A 146 11.87 -6.86 24.51
N LEU A 147 10.84 -6.51 23.71
CA LEU A 147 9.80 -7.42 23.29
C LEU A 147 10.37 -8.57 22.44
N VAL A 148 11.20 -8.26 21.43
CA VAL A 148 11.81 -9.28 20.57
C VAL A 148 12.73 -10.18 21.39
N GLN A 149 13.56 -9.64 22.29
CA GLN A 149 14.40 -10.47 23.16
C GLN A 149 13.60 -11.39 24.08
N LYS A 150 12.44 -10.93 24.59
CA LYS A 150 11.57 -11.74 25.44
C LYS A 150 10.90 -12.89 24.68
N LEU A 151 10.49 -12.62 23.43
CA LEU A 151 9.78 -13.59 22.58
C LEU A 151 10.71 -14.62 21.94
N TYR A 152 11.90 -14.18 21.49
CA TYR A 152 12.87 -15.02 20.79
C TYR A 152 14.16 -15.12 21.61
N GLN A 153 14.09 -15.88 22.69
CA GLN A 153 15.23 -16.04 23.61
C GLN A 153 16.35 -16.84 22.95
N ILE A 154 17.53 -16.25 22.87
CA ILE A 154 18.73 -16.92 22.36
C ILE A 154 19.47 -17.54 23.55
N PRO A 155 19.76 -18.85 23.53
CA PRO A 155 20.48 -19.51 24.62
C PRO A 155 21.88 -18.91 24.84
N PRO A 156 22.41 -18.99 26.07
CA PRO A 156 23.73 -18.44 26.39
C PRO A 156 24.84 -19.20 25.66
N PRO A 157 26.03 -18.58 25.49
CA PRO A 157 27.17 -19.27 24.91
C PRO A 157 27.61 -20.43 25.81
N ILE A 158 27.99 -21.54 25.19
CA ILE A 158 28.44 -22.74 25.89
C ILE A 158 29.97 -22.72 25.99
N LYS A 159 30.52 -22.98 27.18
CA LYS A 159 31.96 -23.13 27.39
C LYS A 159 32.32 -24.60 27.48
N PHE A 160 33.39 -25.00 26.79
CA PHE A 160 33.85 -26.40 26.80
C PHE A 160 34.16 -26.92 28.21
N ASN A 161 34.75 -26.06 29.05
CA ASN A 161 35.11 -26.39 30.43
C ASN A 161 33.93 -26.83 31.31
N ASP A 162 32.70 -26.45 30.95
CA ASP A 162 31.50 -26.81 31.71
C ASP A 162 31.17 -28.32 31.58
N TYR A 163 31.76 -29.01 30.60
CA TYR A 163 31.47 -30.40 30.24
C TYR A 163 32.64 -31.37 30.43
N ILE A 164 33.81 -30.89 30.85
CA ILE A 164 34.99 -31.73 31.13
C ILE A 164 35.16 -32.00 32.63
N LYS A 165 34.55 -31.16 33.48
CA LYS A 165 34.67 -31.24 34.95
C LYS A 165 33.65 -32.17 35.62
N GLN A 166 32.86 -32.92 34.84
CA GLN A 166 31.92 -33.94 35.31
C GLN A 166 32.46 -35.32 34.96
#